data_AF-A0A949YUL9-F1
#
_entry.id   AF-A0A949YUL9-F1
#
_cell.length_a   1.000
_cell.length_b   1.000
_cell.length_c   1.000
_cell.angle_alpha   90.00
_cell.angle_beta   90.00
_cell.angle_gamma   90.00
#
_symmetry.space_group_name_H-M   'P 1'
#
loop_
_entity.id
_entity.type
_entity.pdbx_description
1 polymer ?
#
loop_
_entity_poly.entity_id
_entity_poly.type
_entity_poly.pdbx_seq_one_letter_code
_entity_poly.pdbx_strand_id
1 'polypeptide(L)' 'MPKTKNEIDALLTKPNVAVLAVTGPNGAPHAVPTWYDYPGRYHCLP' A
#
# COMPACT_ATOMS: atom_id res chain seq x y z
N MET A 1 8.30 -17.19 -3.54
CA MET A 1 8.30 -16.46 -4.82
C MET A 1 7.75 -15.06 -4.56
N PRO A 2 8.43 -13.99 -4.99
CA PRO A 2 7.87 -12.64 -4.96
C PRO A 2 6.60 -12.57 -5.82
N LYS A 3 5.63 -11.74 -5.42
CA LYS A 3 4.42 -11.51 -6.24
C LYS A 3 4.78 -10.75 -7.50
N THR A 4 4.10 -11.05 -8.60
CA THR A 4 4.16 -10.25 -9.82
C THR A 4 3.46 -8.90 -9.61
N LYS A 5 3.75 -7.92 -10.48
CA LYS A 5 3.07 -6.62 -10.46
C LYS A 5 1.55 -6.74 -10.54
N ASN A 6 1.03 -7.61 -11.41
CA ASN A 6 -0.42 -7.81 -11.56
C ASN A 6 -1.06 -8.36 -10.28
N GLU A 7 -0.36 -9.24 -9.56
CA GLU A 7 -0.85 -9.78 -8.29
C GLU A 7 -0.80 -8.74 -7.16
N ILE A 8 0.18 -7.84 -7.18
CA ILE A 8 0.26 -6.70 -6.24
C ILE A 8 -0.87 -5.72 -6.53
N ASP A 9 -1.06 -5.31 -7.79
CA ASP A 9 -2.13 -4.39 -8.20
C ASP A 9 -3.52 -4.96 -7.78
N ALA A 10 -3.76 -6.25 -8.01
CA ALA A 10 -5.01 -6.92 -7.66
C ALA A 10 -5.23 -7.10 -6.14
N LEU A 11 -4.16 -7.08 -5.35
CA LEU A 11 -4.24 -7.06 -3.89
C LEU A 11 -4.59 -5.66 -3.39
N LEU A 12 -3.87 -4.64 -3.88
CA LEU A 12 -3.99 -3.27 -3.40
C LEU A 12 -5.35 -2.65 -3.68
N THR A 13 -6.05 -3.06 -4.75
CA THR A 13 -7.41 -2.60 -5.08
C THR A 13 -8.51 -3.19 -4.21
N LYS A 14 -8.24 -4.23 -3.41
CA LYS A 14 -9.23 -4.78 -2.47
C LYS A 14 -9.29 -3.93 -1.22
N PRO A 15 -10.46 -3.79 -0.56
CA PRO A 15 -10.54 -3.14 0.74
C PRO A 15 -9.74 -3.94 1.78
N ASN A 16 -8.59 -3.43 2.19
CA ASN A 16 -7.75 -4.02 3.22
C ASN A 16 -7.00 -2.94 4.01
N VAL A 17 -6.62 -3.27 5.24
CA VAL A 17 -5.79 -2.39 6.08
C VAL A 17 -4.32 -2.67 5.76
N ALA A 18 -3.53 -1.60 5.60
CA ALA A 18 -2.09 -1.70 5.43
C ALA A 18 -1.35 -1.34 6.72
N VAL A 19 -0.06 -1.70 6.76
CA VAL A 19 0.88 -1.17 7.76
C VAL A 19 1.76 -0.14 7.06
N LEU A 20 1.69 1.11 7.51
CA LEU A 20 2.59 2.16 7.05
C LEU A 20 3.82 2.17 7.96
N ALA A 21 4.98 1.84 7.38
CA ALA A 21 6.26 1.96 8.06
C ALA A 21 6.85 3.36 7.83
N VAL A 22 7.17 4.06 8.90
CA VAL A 22 7.76 5.41 8.88
C VAL A 22 9.03 5.46 9.73
N THR A 23 9.92 6.38 9.40
CA THR A 23 11.10 6.66 10.22
C THR A 23 10.74 7.68 11.30
N GLY A 24 10.96 7.32 12.56
CA GLY A 24 10.78 8.19 13.70
C GLY A 24 11.88 9.27 13.80
N PRO A 25 11.72 10.27 14.69
CA PRO A 25 12.66 11.40 14.81
C PRO A 25 14.11 11.00 15.12
N ASN A 26 14.31 9.82 15.70
CA ASN A 26 15.62 9.25 16.06
C ASN A 26 16.12 8.20 15.03
N GLY A 27 15.46 8.05 13.88
CA GLY A 27 15.78 7.03 12.89
C GLY A 27 15.18 5.65 13.16
N ALA A 28 14.50 5.45 14.29
CA ALA A 28 13.87 4.16 14.61
C ALA A 28 12.67 3.89 13.68
N PRO A 29 12.42 2.63 13.30
CA PRO A 29 11.23 2.28 12.53
C PRO A 29 9.97 2.34 13.40
N HIS A 30 8.91 2.95 12.88
CA HIS A 30 7.58 2.97 13.47
C HIS A 30 6.59 2.37 12.48
N ALA A 31 5.59 1.64 12.98
CA ALA A 31 4.57 0.99 12.17
C ALA A 31 3.18 1.39 12.67
N VAL A 32 2.31 1.83 11.75
CA VAL A 32 0.94 2.24 12.07
C VAL A 32 -0.06 1.54 11.12
N PRO A 33 -1.19 1.01 11.64
CA PRO A 33 -2.26 0.49 10.80
C PRO A 33 -2.99 1.64 10.11
N THR A 34 -3.18 1.53 8.80
CA THR A 34 -3.67 2.65 7.97
C THR A 34 -4.69 2.16 6.95
N TRP A 35 -5.81 2.88 6.87
CA TRP A 35 -6.71 2.82 5.71
C TRP A 35 -6.11 3.63 4.57
N TYR A 36 -6.16 3.10 3.37
CA TYR A 36 -5.61 3.74 2.18
C TYR A 36 -6.58 3.58 1.01
N ASP A 37 -6.50 4.52 0.07
CA ASP A 37 -7.10 4.38 -1.25
C ASP A 37 -5.99 4.11 -2.25
N TYR A 38 -6.24 3.16 -3.16
CA TYR A 38 -5.29 2.80 -4.20
C TYR A 38 -5.93 3.05 -5.55
N PRO A 39 -5.48 4.09 -6.29
CA PRO A 39 -5.96 4.36 -7.62
C PRO A 39 -5.52 3.21 -8.53
N GLY A 40 -6.44 2.28 -8.78
CA GLY A 40 -6.20 1.16 -9.70
C GLY A 40 -5.96 1.64 -11.13
N ARG A 41 -5.73 0.70 -12.05
CA ARG A 41 -5.39 0.99 -13.46
C ARG A 41 -6.40 1.85 -14.22
N TYR A 42 -7.61 2.05 -13.69
CA TYR A 42 -8.67 2.84 -14.32
C TYR A 42 -8.83 4.25 -13.75
N HIS A 43 -8.08 4.62 -12.71
CA HIS A 43 -8.23 5.93 -12.06
C HIS A 43 -7.59 7.10 -12.83
N CYS A 44 -6.82 6.82 -13.88
CA CYS A 44 -6.19 7.83 -14.75
C CYS A 44 -6.82 7.91 -16.16
N LEU A 45 -7.98 7.29 -16.39
CA LEU A 45 -8.74 7.52 -17.62
C LEU A 45 -9.55 8.82 -17.45
N PRO A 46 -9.45 9.79 -18.39
CA PRO A 46 -10.23 11.02 -18.35
C PRO A 46 -11.74 10.78 -18.46
#